data_AF-A0A9W4TZN2-F1
#
_entry.id   AF-A0A9W4TZN2-F1
#
_cell.length_a   1.000
_cell.length_b   1.000
_cell.length_c   1.000
_cell.angle_alpha   90.00
_cell.angle_beta   90.00
_cell.angle_gamma   90.00
#
_symmetry.space_group_name_H-M   'P 1'
#
loop_
_entity.id
_entity.type
_entity.pdbx_description
1 polymer ?
#
loop_
_entity_poly.entity_id
_entity_poly.type
_entity_poly.pdbx_seq_one_letter_code
_entity_poly.pdbx_strand_id
1 'polypeptide(L)'
;MAGRNAINKPKIKMLAQSHAKSLGKKRANRRTIATRSSTSRYAEKHLTAPRPTDSKAVALFTGQTPSPVSIMTTTTLSNKRAKKIARNQKYLQSKLDEDLKMKEEDEEIQPSKLENIKKTLWKVIENYEQFGYQIKPDSEGTTLGIQSF
;
A
#
# COMPACT_ATOMS: atom_id res chain seq x y z
N MET A 1 -0.46 49.05 31.23
CA MET A 1 -0.99 50.42 31.40
C MET A 1 -1.26 51.05 30.04
N ALA A 2 -1.88 52.23 30.02
CA ALA A 2 -1.90 53.10 28.85
C ALA A 2 -0.49 53.65 28.55
N GLY A 3 -0.31 54.29 27.39
CA GLY A 3 0.98 54.91 27.03
C GLY A 3 1.14 56.29 27.66
N ARG A 4 2.38 56.70 27.97
CA ARG A 4 2.70 58.02 28.57
C ARG A 4 2.06 59.20 27.82
N ASN A 5 2.01 59.13 26.49
CA ASN A 5 1.48 60.19 25.63
C ASN A 5 -0.02 60.06 25.33
N ALA A 6 -0.69 59.00 25.82
CA ALA A 6 -2.09 58.68 25.51
C ALA A 6 -2.72 57.90 26.67
N ILE A 7 -2.82 58.55 27.84
CA ILE A 7 -3.23 57.95 29.11
C ILE A 7 -4.66 57.39 29.05
N ASN A 8 -5.56 58.05 28.31
CA ASN A 8 -6.95 57.62 28.14
C ASN A 8 -7.11 56.47 27.11
N LYS A 9 -6.04 56.02 26.44
CA LYS A 9 -6.09 54.97 25.41
C LYS A 9 -5.55 53.63 25.94
N PRO A 10 -6.38 52.56 26.04
CA PRO A 10 -5.99 51.30 26.69
C PRO A 10 -5.08 50.40 25.81
N LYS A 11 -3.84 50.86 25.55
CA LYS A 11 -2.86 50.25 24.64
C LYS A 11 -2.72 48.73 24.81
N ILE A 12 -2.47 48.24 26.02
CA ILE A 12 -2.26 46.79 26.25
C ILE A 12 -3.52 45.97 25.96
N LYS A 13 -4.71 46.41 26.38
CA LYS A 13 -5.96 45.67 26.14
C LYS A 13 -6.24 45.53 24.64
N MET A 14 -6.07 46.61 23.86
CA MET A 14 -6.25 46.57 22.40
C MET A 14 -5.22 45.65 21.71
N LEU A 15 -3.95 45.71 22.12
CA LEU A 15 -2.90 44.85 21.54
C LEU A 15 -3.16 43.38 21.86
N ALA A 16 -3.53 43.06 23.11
CA ALA A 16 -3.90 41.70 23.51
C ALA A 16 -5.11 41.18 22.72
N GLN A 17 -6.16 42.00 22.54
CA GLN A 17 -7.34 41.65 21.75
C GLN A 17 -7.00 41.42 20.27
N SER A 18 -6.20 42.30 19.66
CA SER A 18 -5.75 42.17 18.27
C SER A 18 -4.90 40.91 18.06
N HIS A 19 -3.97 40.65 18.98
CA HIS A 19 -3.13 39.45 18.98
C HIS A 19 -3.97 38.17 19.14
N ALA A 20 -4.91 38.16 20.08
CA ALA A 20 -5.85 37.04 20.28
C ALA A 20 -6.72 36.79 19.04
N LYS A 21 -7.26 37.84 18.39
CA LYS A 21 -8.04 37.73 17.15
C LYS A 21 -7.19 37.18 15.99
N SER A 22 -5.96 37.64 15.86
CA SER A 22 -5.00 37.15 14.85
C SER A 22 -4.66 35.67 15.06
N LEU A 23 -4.32 35.28 16.30
CA LEU A 23 -4.07 33.88 16.66
C LEU A 23 -5.32 33.00 16.49
N GLY A 24 -6.51 33.52 16.81
CA GLY A 24 -7.79 32.84 16.59
C GLY A 24 -8.02 32.53 15.12
N LYS A 25 -7.85 33.52 14.23
CA LYS A 25 -7.96 33.32 12.77
C LYS A 25 -6.89 32.34 12.25
N LYS A 26 -5.64 32.44 12.71
CA LYS A 26 -4.57 31.48 12.37
C LYS A 26 -4.89 30.06 12.86
N ARG A 27 -5.51 29.90 14.04
CA ARG A 27 -5.95 28.59 14.56
C ARG A 27 -7.12 28.03 13.75
N ALA A 28 -8.11 28.85 13.40
CA ALA A 28 -9.24 28.43 12.56
C ALA A 28 -8.75 27.93 11.19
N ASN A 29 -7.89 28.69 10.50
CA ASN A 29 -7.34 28.30 9.20
C ASN A 29 -6.43 27.05 9.27
N ARG A 30 -5.90 26.69 10.44
CA ARG A 30 -5.13 25.44 10.65
C ARG A 30 -6.00 24.21 10.95
N ARG A 31 -7.30 24.38 11.21
CA ARG A 31 -8.26 23.28 11.46
C ARG A 31 -8.82 22.66 10.17
N THR A 32 -8.04 22.65 9.10
CA THR A 32 -8.40 21.92 7.86
C THR A 32 -8.43 20.40 8.05
N ILE A 33 -7.67 19.90 9.03
CA ILE A 33 -7.72 18.49 9.47
C ILE A 33 -8.24 18.47 10.91
N ALA A 34 -9.27 17.66 11.18
CA ALA A 34 -9.80 17.49 12.52
C ALA A 34 -8.74 16.82 13.42
N THR A 35 -8.45 17.42 14.58
CA THR A 35 -7.66 16.75 15.62
C THR A 35 -8.57 15.84 16.44
N ARG A 36 -8.04 14.77 17.04
CA ARG A 36 -8.83 13.89 17.94
C ARG A 36 -9.41 14.61 19.17
N SER A 37 -8.95 15.82 19.47
CA SER A 37 -9.51 16.71 20.49
C SER A 37 -10.65 17.61 19.99
N SER A 38 -10.85 17.70 18.66
CA SER A 38 -11.95 18.43 18.02
C SER A 38 -13.01 17.52 17.39
N THR A 39 -12.80 16.20 17.43
CA THR A 39 -13.78 15.18 17.04
C THR A 39 -13.98 14.18 18.18
N SER A 40 -14.82 13.16 18.01
CA SER A 40 -15.10 12.19 19.07
C SER A 40 -13.88 11.35 19.45
N ARG A 41 -13.86 10.82 20.68
CA ARG A 41 -12.83 9.88 21.16
C ARG A 41 -12.75 8.60 20.31
N TYR A 42 -13.81 8.26 19.59
CA TYR A 42 -13.93 7.05 18.76
C TYR A 42 -13.83 7.33 17.26
N ALA A 43 -13.50 8.57 16.86
CA ALA A 43 -13.30 8.89 15.46
C ALA A 43 -12.18 8.05 14.84
N GLU A 44 -12.43 7.58 13.62
CA GLU A 44 -11.52 6.73 12.86
C GLU A 44 -10.17 7.38 12.61
N LYS A 45 -9.10 6.57 12.63
CA LYS A 45 -7.71 7.09 12.56
C LYS A 45 -7.48 7.92 11.30
N HIS A 46 -7.97 7.45 10.15
CA HIS A 46 -7.81 8.10 8.85
C HIS A 46 -8.56 9.44 8.72
N LEU A 47 -9.58 9.70 9.56
CA LEU A 47 -10.33 10.96 9.60
C LEU A 47 -9.66 12.04 10.46
N THR A 48 -8.57 11.71 11.16
CA THR A 48 -7.98 12.58 12.18
C THR A 48 -6.50 12.83 11.97
N ALA A 49 -6.03 14.00 12.40
CA ALA A 49 -4.60 14.32 12.36
C ALA A 49 -3.77 13.26 13.13
N PRO A 50 -2.67 12.75 12.55
CA PRO A 50 -1.85 11.70 13.17
C PRO A 50 -1.21 12.19 14.46
N ARG A 51 -1.06 11.30 15.45
CA ARG A 51 -0.42 11.62 16.73
C ARG A 51 1.10 11.76 16.56
N PRO A 52 1.80 12.47 17.45
CA PRO A 52 3.27 12.49 17.47
C PRO A 52 3.91 11.11 17.62
N THR A 53 3.20 10.17 18.27
CA THR A 53 3.59 8.77 18.47
C THR A 53 3.34 7.88 17.24
N ASP A 54 2.51 8.32 16.30
CA ASP A 54 2.08 7.49 15.18
C ASP A 54 3.17 7.45 14.10
N SER A 55 3.49 6.25 13.63
CA SER A 55 4.56 6.05 12.65
C SER A 55 4.15 6.58 11.27
N LYS A 56 4.66 7.78 10.91
CA LYS A 56 4.51 8.37 9.56
C LYS A 56 4.82 7.37 8.44
N ALA A 57 5.86 6.55 8.60
CA ALA A 57 6.25 5.53 7.63
C ALA A 57 5.26 4.37 7.49
N VAL A 58 4.42 4.08 8.49
CA VAL A 58 3.35 3.08 8.39
C VAL A 58 2.11 3.71 7.74
N ALA A 59 1.78 4.95 8.09
CA ALA A 59 0.67 5.68 7.48
C ALA A 59 0.88 5.91 5.97
N LEU A 60 2.11 6.27 5.56
CA LEU A 60 2.50 6.36 4.14
C LEU A 60 2.53 5.00 3.42
N PHE A 61 2.75 3.89 4.13
CA PHE A 61 2.73 2.55 3.54
C PHE A 61 1.31 2.05 3.29
N THR A 62 0.39 2.32 4.22
CA THR A 62 -0.99 1.84 4.21
C THR A 62 -1.97 2.81 3.52
N GLY A 63 -1.53 4.01 3.16
CA GLY A 63 -2.39 5.08 2.63
C GLY A 63 -3.34 5.71 3.66
N GLN A 64 -3.35 5.26 4.92
CA GLN A 64 -4.27 5.71 5.97
C GLN A 64 -3.89 7.07 6.60
N THR A 65 -3.29 7.97 5.83
CA THR A 65 -3.11 9.37 6.22
C THR A 65 -4.37 10.17 5.89
N PRO A 66 -4.85 11.09 6.75
CA PRO A 66 -5.84 12.08 6.32
C PRO A 66 -5.28 12.84 5.10
N SER A 67 -6.14 13.08 4.10
CA SER A 67 -5.74 13.61 2.80
C SER A 67 -4.80 14.82 2.92
N PRO A 68 -3.66 14.83 2.21
CA PRO A 68 -2.68 15.90 2.35
C PRO A 68 -3.27 17.22 1.86
N VAL A 69 -3.41 18.17 2.79
CA VAL A 69 -3.89 19.55 2.51
C VAL A 69 -2.88 20.36 1.67
N SER A 70 -1.67 19.84 1.45
CA SER A 70 -0.60 20.45 0.67
C SER A 70 -0.16 19.53 -0.46
N ILE A 71 -0.06 20.09 -1.67
CA ILE A 71 0.36 19.39 -2.89
C ILE A 71 1.82 18.89 -2.79
N MET A 72 2.67 19.56 -1.98
CA MET A 72 4.00 19.06 -1.62
C MET A 72 4.08 18.62 -0.15
N THR A 73 4.78 17.52 0.08
CA THR A 73 5.11 16.98 1.41
C THR A 73 6.61 16.67 1.51
N THR A 74 7.25 17.01 2.63
CA THR A 74 8.64 16.62 2.93
C THR A 74 8.77 15.21 3.51
N THR A 75 7.65 14.54 3.78
CA THR A 75 7.59 13.19 4.35
C THR A 75 7.57 12.13 3.25
N THR A 76 8.63 11.32 3.16
CA THR A 76 8.74 10.24 2.18
C THR A 76 8.85 8.88 2.86
N LEU A 77 8.63 7.81 2.08
CA LEU A 77 8.80 6.44 2.52
C LEU A 77 10.00 5.82 1.79
N SER A 78 11.09 5.57 2.54
CA SER A 78 12.26 4.91 1.97
C SER A 78 11.94 3.46 1.56
N ASN A 79 12.34 3.06 0.36
CA ASN A 79 12.18 1.68 -0.15
C ASN A 79 12.75 0.62 0.82
N LYS A 80 13.86 0.92 1.51
CA LYS A 80 14.43 0.07 2.58
C LYS A 80 13.43 -0.16 3.73
N ARG A 81 12.65 0.86 4.10
CA ARG A 81 11.59 0.75 5.12
C ARG A 81 10.34 0.08 4.54
N ALA A 82 9.97 0.33 3.29
CA ALA A 82 8.89 -0.36 2.58
C ALA A 82 9.05 -1.88 2.67
N LYS A 83 10.21 -2.39 2.21
CA LYS A 83 10.52 -3.82 2.21
C LYS A 83 10.53 -4.41 3.62
N LYS A 84 11.00 -3.67 4.64
CA LYS A 84 10.94 -4.11 6.04
C LYS A 84 9.51 -4.19 6.57
N ILE A 85 8.64 -3.22 6.25
CA ILE A 85 7.23 -3.25 6.67
C ILE A 85 6.51 -4.40 5.97
N ALA A 86 6.64 -4.54 4.65
CA ALA A 86 6.03 -5.62 3.89
C ALA A 86 6.47 -7.02 4.36
N ARG A 87 7.77 -7.20 4.66
CA ARG A 87 8.28 -8.46 5.21
C ARG A 87 7.72 -8.75 6.60
N ASN A 88 7.65 -7.74 7.47
CA ASN A 88 7.07 -7.91 8.81
C ASN A 88 5.56 -8.17 8.75
N GLN A 89 4.85 -7.59 7.77
CA GLN A 89 3.44 -7.90 7.50
C GLN A 89 3.28 -9.36 7.08
N LYS A 90 4.15 -9.88 6.20
CA LYS A 90 4.16 -11.30 5.86
C LYS A 90 4.38 -12.22 7.06
N TYR A 91 5.25 -11.85 8.01
CA TYR A 91 5.45 -12.64 9.24
C TYR A 91 4.27 -12.57 10.23
N LEU A 92 3.46 -11.51 10.17
CA LEU A 92 2.23 -11.40 10.96
C LEU A 92 1.08 -12.16 10.31
N GLN A 93 1.01 -12.11 8.96
CA GLN A 93 0.10 -12.94 8.18
C GLN A 93 0.44 -14.42 8.39
N SER A 94 1.67 -14.86 8.16
CA SER A 94 2.03 -16.27 8.35
C SER A 94 1.79 -16.80 9.76
N LYS A 95 1.79 -15.96 10.81
CA LYS A 95 1.37 -16.36 12.16
C LYS A 95 -0.14 -16.50 12.30
N LEU A 96 -0.92 -15.54 11.78
CA LEU A 96 -2.38 -15.70 11.69
C LEU A 96 -2.76 -16.89 10.83
N ASP A 97 -2.03 -17.12 9.75
CA ASP A 97 -2.20 -18.23 8.83
C ASP A 97 -1.70 -19.54 9.47
N GLU A 98 -0.73 -19.57 10.37
CA GLU A 98 -0.41 -20.75 11.20
C GLU A 98 -1.56 -21.06 12.18
N ASP A 99 -2.09 -20.03 12.86
CA ASP A 99 -3.26 -20.14 13.75
C ASP A 99 -4.54 -20.58 12.99
N LEU A 100 -4.62 -20.33 11.67
CA LEU A 100 -5.72 -20.71 10.77
C LEU A 100 -5.43 -22.00 9.96
N LYS A 101 -4.18 -22.33 9.64
CA LYS A 101 -3.77 -23.58 8.95
C LYS A 101 -3.73 -24.79 9.87
N MET A 102 -3.76 -24.57 11.18
CA MET A 102 -4.29 -25.54 12.15
C MET A 102 -5.77 -25.91 11.91
N LYS A 103 -6.44 -25.31 10.91
CA LYS A 103 -7.80 -25.66 10.47
C LYS A 103 -7.94 -25.99 8.98
N GLU A 104 -7.20 -25.34 8.07
CA GLU A 104 -7.31 -25.56 6.61
C GLU A 104 -5.95 -25.45 5.88
N GLU A 105 -5.61 -26.44 5.06
CA GLU A 105 -4.28 -26.62 4.45
C GLU A 105 -4.04 -25.77 3.18
N ASP A 106 -2.78 -25.36 3.01
CA ASP A 106 -2.05 -24.96 1.79
C ASP A 106 -2.67 -24.18 0.61
N GLU A 107 -2.16 -22.96 0.41
CA GLU A 107 -2.19 -22.25 -0.88
C GLU A 107 -0.87 -22.42 -1.66
N GLU A 108 -0.98 -22.90 -2.91
CA GLU A 108 0.16 -23.05 -3.83
C GLU A 108 0.59 -21.71 -4.47
N ILE A 109 1.92 -21.48 -4.52
CA ILE A 109 2.49 -20.31 -5.19
C ILE A 109 2.43 -20.49 -6.71
N GLN A 110 1.56 -19.73 -7.37
CA GLN A 110 1.41 -19.77 -8.83
C GLN A 110 2.70 -19.31 -9.56
N PRO A 111 3.29 -20.14 -10.44
CA PRO A 111 4.52 -19.82 -11.16
C PRO A 111 4.32 -18.76 -12.26
N SER A 112 5.41 -18.09 -12.63
CA SER A 112 5.38 -17.05 -13.67
C SER A 112 5.14 -17.62 -15.08
N LYS A 113 4.62 -16.80 -16.00
CA LYS A 113 4.36 -17.20 -17.40
C LYS A 113 5.59 -17.81 -18.09
N LEU A 114 6.78 -17.27 -17.80
CA LEU A 114 8.05 -17.75 -18.37
C LEU A 114 8.48 -19.10 -17.78
N GLU A 115 8.20 -19.37 -16.51
CA GLU A 115 8.43 -20.69 -15.90
C GLU A 115 7.46 -21.73 -16.44
N ASN A 116 6.20 -21.36 -16.72
CA ASN A 116 5.25 -22.24 -17.39
C ASN A 116 5.70 -22.59 -18.81
N ILE A 117 6.13 -21.61 -19.61
CA ILE A 117 6.69 -21.85 -20.95
C ILE A 117 7.92 -22.78 -20.89
N LYS A 118 8.82 -22.57 -19.92
CA LYS A 118 9.97 -23.47 -19.70
C LYS A 118 9.52 -24.88 -19.33
N LYS A 119 8.59 -25.03 -18.38
CA LYS A 119 8.04 -26.34 -17.99
C LYS A 119 7.37 -27.07 -19.16
N THR A 120 6.63 -26.37 -20.01
CA THR A 120 6.04 -26.98 -21.21
C THR A 120 7.08 -27.36 -22.25
N LEU A 121 8.11 -26.53 -22.45
CA LEU A 121 9.20 -26.83 -23.39
C LEU A 121 10.01 -28.06 -22.95
N TRP A 122 10.37 -28.14 -21.67
CA TRP A 122 11.05 -29.31 -21.11
C TRP A 122 10.22 -30.58 -21.26
N LYS A 123 8.91 -30.55 -20.96
CA LYS A 123 8.02 -31.71 -21.21
C LYS A 123 7.95 -32.14 -22.67
N VAL A 124 8.04 -31.19 -23.62
CA VAL A 124 8.06 -31.52 -25.06
C VAL A 124 9.39 -32.17 -25.45
N ILE A 125 10.52 -31.69 -24.91
CA ILE A 125 11.85 -32.28 -25.14
C ILE A 125 11.94 -33.68 -24.53
N GLU A 126 11.51 -33.85 -23.27
CA GLU A 126 11.46 -35.14 -22.58
C GLU A 126 10.60 -36.16 -23.34
N ASN A 127 9.41 -35.74 -23.83
CA ASN A 127 8.57 -36.59 -24.68
C ASN A 127 9.25 -36.94 -26.02
N TYR A 128 10.00 -36.01 -26.62
CA TYR A 128 10.71 -36.26 -27.87
C TYR A 128 11.86 -37.27 -27.69
N GLU A 129 12.61 -37.18 -26.59
CA GLU A 129 13.67 -38.14 -26.25
C GLU A 129 13.11 -39.52 -25.86
N GLN A 130 11.98 -39.58 -25.13
CA GLN A 130 11.39 -40.84 -24.67
C GLN A 130 10.62 -41.62 -25.75
N PHE A 131 9.93 -40.91 -26.65
CA PHE A 131 9.01 -41.54 -27.60
C PHE A 131 9.43 -41.42 -29.08
N GLY A 132 10.44 -40.61 -29.39
CA GLY A 132 10.86 -40.33 -30.76
C GLY A 132 9.76 -39.69 -31.61
N TYR A 133 9.91 -39.76 -32.94
CA TYR A 133 8.84 -39.38 -33.85
C TYR A 133 7.70 -40.40 -33.79
N GLN A 134 6.69 -40.12 -32.96
CA GLN A 134 5.39 -40.78 -33.05
C GLN A 134 4.67 -40.30 -34.32
N ILE A 135 5.04 -40.87 -35.46
CA ILE A 135 4.22 -40.86 -36.67
C ILE A 135 2.94 -41.61 -36.29
N LYS A 136 1.85 -40.88 -36.05
CA LYS A 136 0.52 -41.47 -36.04
C LYS A 136 0.19 -41.82 -37.49
N PRO A 137 0.00 -43.10 -37.85
CA PRO A 137 -0.58 -43.42 -39.13
C PRO A 137 -2.06 -43.07 -39.05
N ASP A 138 -2.41 -41.85 -39.46
CA ASP A 138 -3.82 -41.55 -39.76
C ASP A 138 -4.26 -42.54 -40.85
N SER A 139 -5.27 -43.35 -40.52
CA SER A 139 -5.74 -44.46 -41.36
C SER A 139 -6.53 -44.01 -42.60
N GLU A 140 -6.37 -42.75 -43.02
CA GLU A 140 -7.04 -42.14 -44.16
C GLU A 140 -6.17 -42.33 -45.41
N GLY A 141 -6.40 -43.48 -46.04
CA GLY A 141 -5.46 -44.16 -46.93
C GLY A 141 -4.79 -43.35 -48.06
N THR A 142 -3.48 -43.59 -48.18
CA THR A 142 -2.77 -43.50 -49.46
C THR A 142 -2.60 -44.91 -50.04
N THR A 143 -3.52 -45.32 -50.89
CA THR A 143 -3.39 -46.55 -51.70
C THR A 143 -2.35 -46.35 -52.79
N LEU A 144 -1.08 -46.61 -52.47
CA LEU A 144 -0.05 -46.88 -53.48
C LEU A 144 -0.29 -48.29 -54.04
N GLY A 145 -0.62 -48.35 -55.34
CA GLY A 145 -1.15 -49.55 -56.00
C GLY A 145 -0.13 -50.64 -56.36
N ILE A 146 -0.70 -51.80 -56.74
CA ILE A 146 -0.07 -53.10 -57.07
C ILE A 146 -0.41 -53.40 -58.56
N GLN A 147 0.46 -53.88 -59.45
CA GLN A 147 1.89 -54.27 -59.40
C GLN A 147 2.51 -54.06 -60.80
N SER A 148 3.84 -54.05 -60.95
CA SER A 148 4.45 -54.50 -62.22
C SER A 148 5.83 -55.16 -62.04
N PHE A 149 5.86 -56.47 -62.27
CA PHE A 149 7.01 -57.39 -62.48
C PHE A 149 8.15 -57.33 -61.46
#